data_AF-A0A9Y2B8B7-F1
#
_entry.id   AF-A0A9Y2B8B7-F1
#
_cell.length_a   1.000
_cell.length_b   1.000
_cell.length_c   1.000
_cell.angle_alpha   90.00
_cell.angle_beta   90.00
_cell.angle_gamma   90.00
#
_symmetry.space_group_name_H-M   'P 1'
#
loop_
_entity.id
_entity.type
_entity.pdbx_description
1 polymer ?
#
loop_
_entity_poly.entity_id
_entity_poly.type
_entity_poly.pdbx_seq_one_letter_code
_entity_poly.pdbx_strand_id
1 'polypeptide(L)'
;MRQGILAAAGVGAMLIAAPALAGADNQTSQSNVTYEDLDLSTEAGQKELDQRITIAARKTCGLGRDTTGTRTVSRDQRRCIASA
;
A
#
# COMPACT_ATOMS: atom_id res chain seq x y z
N MET A 1 55.38 27.36 -27.27
CA MET A 1 54.55 28.32 -26.50
C MET A 1 53.21 27.64 -26.26
N ARG A 2 52.99 26.93 -25.15
CA ARG A 2 52.58 27.41 -23.82
C ARG A 2 51.22 28.14 -23.84
N GLN A 3 50.28 27.54 -23.09
CA GLN A 3 49.11 28.15 -22.42
C GLN A 3 47.84 28.32 -23.29
N GLY A 4 46.63 27.98 -22.83
CA GLY A 4 46.20 27.71 -21.47
C GLY A 4 44.93 26.85 -21.37
N ILE A 5 44.88 26.12 -20.26
CA ILE A 5 43.67 25.60 -19.63
C ILE A 5 42.82 26.80 -19.16
N LEU A 6 41.49 26.64 -19.12
CA LEU A 6 40.50 27.13 -18.14
C LEU A 6 39.15 27.29 -18.88
N ALA A 7 38.25 26.33 -18.81
CA ALA A 7 37.35 26.01 -17.70
C ALA A 7 36.01 26.75 -17.78
N ALA A 8 34.98 26.00 -17.41
CA ALA A 8 33.74 26.40 -16.76
C ALA A 8 32.47 26.57 -17.62
N ALA A 9 31.42 26.00 -17.00
CA ALA A 9 30.02 26.39 -17.05
C ALA A 9 29.18 25.84 -18.22
N GLY A 10 28.60 24.66 -17.97
CA GLY A 10 27.48 24.18 -18.76
C GLY A 10 26.86 22.88 -18.27
N VAL A 11 27.06 22.45 -17.02
CA VAL A 11 26.22 21.37 -16.45
C VAL A 11 24.90 22.02 -16.06
N GLY A 12 24.02 22.19 -17.05
CA GLY A 12 22.63 22.51 -16.82
C GLY A 12 22.06 21.39 -15.97
N ALA A 13 21.87 21.68 -14.70
CA ALA A 13 21.21 20.78 -13.78
C ALA A 13 19.83 20.45 -14.35
N MET A 14 19.70 19.25 -14.92
CA MET A 14 18.41 18.63 -15.14
C MET A 14 17.86 18.29 -13.75
N LEU A 15 17.35 19.31 -13.07
CA LEU A 15 16.38 19.14 -11.99
C LEU A 15 15.09 18.67 -12.66
N ILE A 16 15.11 17.44 -13.18
CA ILE A 16 13.90 16.69 -13.41
C ILE A 16 13.31 16.57 -12.01
N ALA A 17 12.26 17.33 -11.77
CA ALA A 17 11.42 17.19 -10.60
C ALA A 17 10.92 15.74 -10.61
N ALA A 18 11.70 14.84 -10.01
CA ALA A 18 11.23 13.52 -9.70
C ALA A 18 10.01 13.77 -8.81
N PRO A 19 8.81 13.31 -9.20
CA PRO A 19 7.69 13.40 -8.31
C PRO A 19 8.12 12.67 -7.04
N ALA A 20 8.04 13.35 -5.90
CA ALA A 20 8.11 12.68 -4.62
C ALA A 20 6.93 11.72 -4.58
N LEU A 21 7.14 10.50 -5.05
CA LEU A 21 6.22 9.38 -4.94
C LEU A 21 6.17 8.99 -3.46
N ALA A 22 5.48 9.80 -2.66
CA ALA A 22 5.04 9.46 -1.31
C ALA A 22 3.90 8.42 -1.41
N GLY A 23 4.18 7.28 -2.03
CA GLY A 23 3.22 6.22 -2.32
C GLY A 23 3.84 4.86 -2.62
N ALA A 24 5.15 4.70 -2.39
CA ALA A 24 5.87 3.45 -2.67
C ALA A 24 6.08 2.58 -1.40
N ASP A 25 5.20 2.68 -0.41
CA ASP A 25 5.00 1.59 0.55
C ASP A 25 3.68 0.88 0.20
N ASN A 26 3.56 0.48 -1.08
CA ASN A 26 2.74 -0.67 -1.43
C ASN A 26 3.47 -1.93 -0.93
N GLN A 27 3.68 -2.03 0.38
CA GLN A 27 3.77 -3.34 1.00
C GLN A 27 2.39 -3.96 0.77
N THR A 28 2.26 -4.65 -0.38
CA THR A 28 1.12 -5.50 -0.69
C THR A 28 0.95 -6.40 0.51
N SER A 29 0.03 -6.02 1.40
CA SER A 29 -0.07 -6.64 2.68
C SER A 29 -0.81 -7.95 2.44
N GLN A 30 -0.03 -8.96 2.08
CA GLN A 30 -0.54 -10.22 1.56
C GLN A 30 -1.05 -11.04 2.75
N SER A 31 -2.36 -11.29 2.76
CA SER A 31 -2.99 -12.21 3.71
C SER A 31 -3.44 -13.45 2.96
N ASN A 32 -3.08 -14.63 3.46
CA ASN A 32 -3.57 -15.89 2.90
C ASN A 32 -4.89 -16.25 3.59
N VAL A 33 -5.95 -16.43 2.80
CA VAL A 33 -7.27 -16.87 3.25
C VAL A 33 -7.52 -18.27 2.70
N THR A 34 -7.49 -19.28 3.57
CA THR A 34 -7.87 -20.65 3.21
C THR A 34 -9.39 -20.75 3.04
N TYR A 35 -9.82 -21.39 1.95
CA TYR A 35 -11.23 -21.59 1.60
C TYR A 35 -11.56 -23.03 1.21
N GLU A 36 -10.62 -23.97 1.39
CA GLU A 36 -10.79 -25.39 1.01
C GLU A 36 -11.94 -26.08 1.75
N ASP A 37 -12.37 -25.52 2.89
CA ASP A 37 -13.51 -25.98 3.69
C ASP A 37 -14.87 -25.49 3.16
N LEU A 38 -14.88 -24.67 2.11
CA LEU A 38 -16.06 -23.93 1.69
C LEU A 38 -16.52 -24.29 0.28
N ASP A 39 -17.82 -24.55 0.14
CA ASP A 39 -18.43 -24.80 -1.16
C ASP A 39 -18.78 -23.49 -1.89
N LEU A 40 -17.85 -23.03 -2.72
CA LEU A 40 -17.99 -21.82 -3.53
C LEU A 40 -19.04 -21.95 -4.65
N SER A 41 -19.60 -23.15 -4.90
CA SER A 41 -20.71 -23.33 -5.85
C SER A 41 -22.05 -22.85 -5.28
N THR A 42 -22.11 -22.61 -3.97
CA THR A 42 -23.31 -22.14 -3.27
C THR A 42 -23.20 -20.65 -2.92
N GLU A 43 -24.35 -19.95 -2.87
CA GLU A 43 -24.38 -18.55 -2.42
C GLU A 43 -23.92 -18.40 -0.96
N ALA A 44 -24.24 -19.38 -0.12
CA ALA A 44 -23.82 -19.40 1.28
C ALA A 44 -22.30 -19.48 1.41
N GLY A 45 -21.65 -20.32 0.61
CA GLY A 45 -20.19 -20.42 0.58
C GLY A 45 -19.51 -19.18 0.02
N GLN A 46 -20.05 -18.57 -1.03
CA GLN A 46 -19.50 -17.31 -1.54
C GLN A 46 -19.59 -16.17 -0.51
N LYS A 47 -20.71 -16.09 0.22
CA LYS A 47 -20.91 -15.08 1.27
C LYS A 47 -19.98 -15.27 2.46
N GLU A 48 -19.76 -16.51 2.88
CA GLU A 48 -18.83 -16.82 3.95
C GLU A 48 -17.39 -16.48 3.53
N LEU A 49 -17.00 -16.74 2.28
CA LEU A 49 -15.70 -16.32 1.75
C LEU A 49 -15.54 -14.79 1.80
N ASP A 50 -16.54 -14.06 1.31
CA ASP A 50 -16.55 -12.59 1.31
C ASP A 50 -16.38 -12.01 2.73
N GLN A 51 -17.08 -12.61 3.70
CA GLN A 51 -16.93 -12.26 5.11
C GLN A 51 -15.50 -12.53 5.62
N ARG A 52 -14.91 -13.67 5.29
CA ARG A 52 -13.53 -14.02 5.67
C ARG A 52 -12.51 -13.06 5.06
N ILE A 53 -12.64 -12.73 3.78
CA ILE A 53 -11.78 -11.76 3.09
C ILE A 53 -11.87 -10.40 3.77
N THR A 54 -13.10 -9.94 4.05
CA THR A 54 -13.32 -8.66 4.75
C THR A 54 -12.63 -8.64 6.11
N ILE A 55 -12.70 -9.74 6.88
CA ILE A 55 -12.04 -9.85 8.18
C ILE A 55 -10.50 -9.84 8.02
N ALA A 56 -9.97 -10.56 7.03
CA ALA A 56 -8.54 -10.59 6.73
C ALA A 56 -8.03 -9.20 6.34
N ALA A 57 -8.69 -8.52 5.40
CA ALA A 57 -8.37 -7.16 4.98
C ALA A 57 -8.37 -6.18 6.18
N ARG A 58 -9.38 -6.26 7.05
CA ARG A 58 -9.45 -5.40 8.25
C ARG A 58 -8.29 -5.63 9.21
N LYS A 59 -7.90 -6.89 9.44
CA LYS A 59 -6.74 -7.23 10.30
C LYS A 59 -5.44 -6.74 9.70
N THR A 60 -5.27 -6.92 8.40
CA THR A 60 -4.10 -6.47 7.64
C THR A 60 -3.96 -4.95 7.67
N CYS A 61 -5.06 -4.23 7.41
CA CYS A 61 -5.13 -2.76 7.49
C CYS A 61 -5.16 -2.22 8.93
N GLY A 62 -5.03 -3.08 9.95
CA GLY A 62 -4.90 -2.65 11.35
C GLY A 62 -6.16 -2.12 12.02
N LEU A 63 -7.35 -2.45 11.50
CA LEU A 63 -8.59 -2.14 12.20
C LEU A 63 -8.82 -3.09 13.37
N GLY A 64 -9.25 -2.54 14.50
CA GLY A 64 -9.54 -3.32 15.70
C GLY A 64 -8.31 -3.70 16.53
N ARG A 65 -7.12 -3.20 16.18
CA ARG A 65 -6.00 -3.16 17.13
C ARG A 65 -6.35 -2.14 18.21
N ASP A 66 -6.34 -2.57 19.47
CA ASP A 66 -6.48 -1.67 20.62
C ASP A 66 -5.22 -0.82 20.74
N THR A 67 -5.10 0.20 19.88
CA THR A 67 -4.10 1.25 20.08
C THR A 67 -4.58 2.08 21.26
N THR A 68 -3.72 2.25 22.26
CA THR A 68 -3.98 3.12 23.41
C THR A 68 -4.20 4.55 22.89
N GLY A 69 -5.47 4.91 22.66
CA GLY A 69 -5.84 6.13 21.95
C GLY A 69 -7.27 6.09 21.39
N THR A 70 -7.55 6.93 20.39
CA THR A 70 -8.87 7.07 19.78
C THR A 70 -9.19 5.87 18.87
N ARG A 71 -10.32 5.19 19.11
CA ARG A 71 -10.84 4.10 18.25
C ARG A 71 -11.41 4.58 16.90
N THR A 72 -10.86 5.65 16.34
CA THR A 72 -11.32 6.23 15.07
C THR A 72 -10.57 5.59 13.91
N VAL A 73 -11.31 5.10 12.91
CA VAL A 73 -10.70 4.60 11.68
C VAL A 73 -10.06 5.76 10.93
N SER A 74 -8.76 5.66 10.63
CA SER A 74 -8.04 6.69 9.88
C SER A 74 -8.47 6.71 8.40
N ARG A 75 -8.14 7.79 7.66
CA ARG A 75 -8.40 7.80 6.21
C ARG A 75 -7.58 6.74 5.49
N ASP A 76 -6.36 6.51 5.93
CA ASP A 76 -5.45 5.54 5.30
C ASP A 76 -5.92 4.10 5.55
N GLN A 77 -6.46 3.79 6.73
CA GLN A 77 -7.11 2.51 6.99
C GLN A 77 -8.32 2.27 6.08
N ARG A 78 -9.16 3.29 5.87
CA ARG A 78 -10.29 3.18 4.93
C ARG A 78 -9.84 2.93 3.49
N ARG A 79 -8.79 3.63 3.05
CA ARG A 79 -8.20 3.41 1.71
C ARG A 79 -7.65 2.00 1.58
N CYS A 80 -6.95 1.51 2.60
CA CYS A 80 -6.38 0.17 2.62
C CYS A 80 -7.46 -0.93 2.48
N ILE A 81 -8.59 -0.81 3.20
CA ILE A 81 -9.69 -1.78 3.06
C ILE A 81 -10.29 -1.72 1.65
N ALA A 82 -10.43 -0.53 1.05
CA ALA A 82 -11.01 -0.37 -0.27
C ALA A 82 -10.09 -0.84 -1.41
N SER A 83 -8.79 -0.94 -1.16
CA SER A 83 -7.78 -1.44 -2.10
C SER A 83 -7.39 -2.90 -1.90
N ALA A 84 -7.90 -3.54 -0.85
CA ALA A 84 -7.68 -4.95 -0.55
C ALA A 84 -8.62 -5.83 -1.38
#